data_AF-A0AAV2EMB4-F1
#
_entry.id   AF-A0AAV2EMB4-F1
#
_cell.length_a   1.000
_cell.length_b   1.000
_cell.length_c   1.000
_cell.angle_alpha   90.00
_cell.angle_beta   90.00
_cell.angle_gamma   90.00
#
_symmetry.space_group_name_H-M   'P 1'
#
loop_
_entity.id
_entity.type
_entity.pdbx_description
1 polymer ?
#
loop_
_entity_poly.entity_id
_entity_poly.type
_entity_poly.pdbx_seq_one_letter_code
_entity_poly.pdbx_strand_id
1 'polypeptide(L)'
;MGKCYPGEDDLAIARAVLMYLSVGNMRDANFLLGEVKQQVEAKKLEFPQTDLIYFISYLLQTLQRDAYPLFSMLRSSYKQSIDREPAFNEWLDDIGEVFYGVQRRNPLQGMFGDIFKMM
;
A
#
# COMPACT_ATOMS: atom_id res chain seq x y z
N MET A 1 -5.23 10.56 -16.24
CA MET A 1 -6.43 9.72 -16.12
C MET A 1 -7.14 9.55 -17.45
N GLY A 2 -6.44 9.12 -18.49
CA GLY A 2 -7.06 8.95 -19.83
C GLY A 2 -6.44 7.79 -20.62
N LYS A 3 -5.66 6.95 -19.93
CA LYS A 3 -4.95 5.80 -20.49
C LYS A 3 -5.15 4.51 -19.67
N CYS A 4 -5.70 4.62 -18.47
CA CYS A 4 -6.11 3.48 -17.65
C CYS A 4 -7.53 3.05 -18.06
N TYR A 5 -7.92 1.80 -17.77
CA TYR A 5 -9.33 1.44 -17.85
C TYR A 5 -10.14 2.26 -16.83
N PRO A 6 -11.45 2.50 -17.08
CA PRO A 6 -12.28 3.24 -16.15
C PRO A 6 -12.22 2.64 -14.74
N GLY A 7 -11.83 3.45 -13.75
CA GLY A 7 -11.72 3.02 -12.34
C GLY A 7 -10.39 2.37 -11.96
N GLU A 8 -9.36 2.40 -12.82
CA GLU A 8 -8.01 1.88 -12.51
C GLU A 8 -6.97 2.96 -12.22
N ASP A 9 -7.32 4.25 -12.32
CA ASP A 9 -6.37 5.34 -12.04
C ASP A 9 -5.82 5.28 -10.60
N ASP A 10 -6.65 4.89 -9.64
CA ASP A 10 -6.25 4.71 -8.24
C ASP A 10 -5.30 3.51 -8.07
N LEU A 11 -5.56 2.40 -8.76
CA LEU A 11 -4.68 1.22 -8.78
C LEU A 11 -3.31 1.56 -9.37
N ALA A 12 -3.25 2.34 -10.45
CA ALA A 12 -1.98 2.75 -11.06
C ALA A 12 -1.14 3.61 -10.11
N ILE A 13 -1.78 4.56 -9.42
CA ILE A 13 -1.13 5.41 -8.41
C ILE A 13 -0.65 4.56 -7.22
N ALA A 14 -1.53 3.72 -6.67
CA ALA A 14 -1.20 2.85 -5.55
C ALA A 14 -0.05 1.90 -5.89
N ARG A 15 -0.06 1.29 -7.08
CA ARG A 15 1.01 0.41 -7.56
C ARG A 15 2.37 1.11 -7.54
N ALA A 16 2.44 2.30 -8.13
CA ALA A 16 3.68 3.05 -8.20
C ALA A 16 4.19 3.45 -6.80
N VAL A 17 3.31 3.94 -5.92
CA VAL A 17 3.68 4.32 -4.55
C VAL A 17 4.16 3.11 -3.75
N LEU A 18 3.40 2.00 -3.75
CA LEU A 18 3.72 0.80 -2.98
C LEU A 18 5.04 0.16 -3.44
N MET A 19 5.35 0.16 -4.74
CA MET A 19 6.64 -0.34 -5.25
C MET A 19 7.84 0.46 -4.72
N TYR A 20 7.74 1.79 -4.59
CA TYR A 20 8.82 2.57 -4.00
C TYR A 20 8.93 2.30 -2.49
N LEU A 21 7.80 2.16 -1.80
CA LEU A 21 7.77 1.87 -0.38
C LEU A 21 8.30 0.47 -0.06
N SER A 22 8.03 -0.54 -0.88
CA SER A 22 8.49 -1.92 -0.63
C SER A 22 10.01 -2.06 -0.64
N VAL A 23 10.73 -1.12 -1.26
CA VAL A 23 12.20 -1.05 -1.24
C VAL A 23 12.74 0.04 -0.29
N GLY A 24 11.89 0.58 0.59
CA GLY A 24 12.27 1.59 1.58
C GLY A 24 12.45 3.01 1.03
N ASN A 25 12.09 3.26 -0.23
CA ASN A 25 12.26 4.56 -0.85
C ASN A 25 11.08 5.50 -0.56
N MET A 26 11.04 5.99 0.69
CA MET A 26 10.00 6.90 1.16
C MET A 26 10.00 8.25 0.43
N ARG A 27 11.19 8.73 0.05
CA ARG A 27 11.35 10.04 -0.60
C ARG A 27 10.65 10.07 -1.95
N ASP A 28 10.95 9.09 -2.81
CA ASP A 28 10.42 9.06 -4.16
C ASP A 28 8.93 8.68 -4.17
N ALA A 29 8.48 7.86 -3.20
CA ALA A 29 7.06 7.59 -3.00
C ALA A 29 6.25 8.88 -2.74
N ASN A 30 6.74 9.76 -1.85
CA ASN A 30 6.09 11.05 -1.58
C ASN A 30 6.19 12.01 -2.78
N PHE A 31 7.36 12.07 -3.42
CA PHE A 31 7.56 12.89 -4.60
C PHE A 31 6.60 12.50 -5.72
N LEU A 32 6.48 11.20 -6.01
CA LEU A 32 5.57 10.69 -7.03
C LEU A 32 4.11 11.08 -6.75
N LEU A 33 3.62 10.87 -5.53
CA LEU A 33 2.23 11.23 -5.22
C LEU A 33 1.99 12.75 -5.34
N GLY A 34 2.96 13.56 -4.92
CA GLY A 34 2.91 15.02 -5.07
C GLY A 34 2.88 15.45 -6.53
N GLU A 35 3.77 14.91 -7.35
CA GLU A 35 3.86 15.20 -8.78
C GLU A 35 2.59 14.79 -9.53
N VAL A 36 2.03 13.61 -9.23
CA VAL A 36 0.76 13.17 -9.84
C VAL A 36 -0.37 14.15 -9.50
N LYS A 37 -0.49 14.59 -8.23
CA LYS A 37 -1.49 15.59 -7.83
C LYS A 37 -1.32 16.90 -8.58
N GLN A 38 -0.09 17.41 -8.67
CA GLN A 38 0.22 18.63 -9.40
C GLN A 38 -0.13 18.53 -10.89
N GLN A 39 0.19 17.41 -11.54
CA GLN A 39 -0.12 17.21 -12.96
C GLN A 39 -1.62 17.08 -13.23
N VAL A 40 -2.36 16.44 -12.32
CA VAL A 40 -3.82 16.32 -12.40
C VAL A 40 -4.46 17.70 -12.29
N GLU A 41 -4.02 18.50 -11.31
CA GLU A 41 -4.48 19.89 -11.13
C GLU A 41 -4.15 20.76 -12.33
N ALA A 42 -2.92 20.71 -12.85
CA ALA A 42 -2.49 21.48 -14.02
C ALA A 42 -3.32 21.17 -15.28
N LYS A 43 -3.82 19.93 -15.40
CA LYS A 43 -4.69 19.48 -16.48
C LYS A 43 -6.19 19.71 -16.20
N LYS A 44 -6.53 20.31 -15.05
CA LYS A 44 -7.91 20.52 -14.57
C LYS A 44 -8.73 19.23 -14.54
N LEU A 45 -8.07 18.12 -14.21
CA LEU A 45 -8.70 16.82 -14.00
C LEU A 45 -9.01 16.64 -12.52
N GLU A 46 -10.01 15.83 -12.20
CA GLU A 46 -10.29 15.45 -10.82
C GLU A 46 -9.29 14.39 -10.33
N PHE A 47 -8.75 14.57 -9.13
CA PHE A 47 -7.93 13.55 -8.47
C PHE A 47 -8.84 12.47 -7.86
N PRO A 48 -8.49 11.16 -7.87
CA PRO A 48 -9.45 10.13 -7.50
C PRO A 48 -9.68 10.20 -5.99
N GLN A 49 -10.94 10.32 -5.59
CA GLN A 49 -11.39 10.38 -4.19
C GLN A 49 -11.86 8.98 -3.74
N THR A 50 -10.97 8.00 -3.82
CA THR A 50 -11.27 6.58 -3.51
C THR A 50 -10.65 6.16 -2.20
N ASP A 51 -11.23 5.15 -1.53
CA ASP A 51 -10.69 4.52 -0.32
C ASP A 51 -9.23 4.08 -0.48
N LEU A 52 -8.84 3.56 -1.65
CA LEU A 52 -7.45 3.17 -1.93
C LEU A 52 -6.49 4.37 -1.90
N ILE A 53 -6.89 5.52 -2.46
CA ILE A 53 -6.09 6.75 -2.43
C ILE A 53 -6.00 7.34 -1.02
N TYR A 54 -7.08 7.26 -0.24
CA TYR A 54 -7.05 7.65 1.17
C TYR A 54 -6.11 6.73 1.96
N PHE A 55 -6.17 5.41 1.75
CA PHE A 55 -5.23 4.44 2.31
C PHE A 55 -3.78 4.82 1.99
N ILE A 56 -3.44 5.07 0.72
CA ILE A 56 -2.09 5.47 0.31
C ILE A 56 -1.64 6.76 1.01
N SER A 57 -2.53 7.75 1.11
CA SER A 57 -2.23 9.03 1.76
C SER A 57 -2.00 8.88 3.27
N TYR A 58 -2.75 8.01 3.94
CA TYR A 58 -2.57 7.71 5.37
C TYR A 58 -1.37 6.80 5.62
N LEU A 59 -1.10 5.85 4.72
CA LEU A 59 0.08 4.98 4.78
C LEU A 59 1.36 5.82 4.75
N LEU A 60 1.49 6.75 3.80
CA LEU A 60 2.65 7.64 3.72
C LEU A 60 2.85 8.46 5.01
N GLN A 61 1.78 8.96 5.62
CA GLN A 61 1.89 9.65 6.90
C GLN A 61 2.27 8.71 8.05
N THR A 62 1.79 7.47 8.03
CA THR A 62 2.04 6.48 9.08
C THR A 62 3.50 6.01 9.07
N LEU A 63 4.09 5.80 7.89
CA LEU A 63 5.49 5.36 7.75
C LEU A 63 6.53 6.42 8.16
N GLN A 64 6.12 7.68 8.36
CA GLN A 64 6.98 8.72 8.94
C GLN A 64 7.20 8.55 10.45
N ARG A 65 6.46 7.63 11.09
CA ARG A 65 6.43 7.42 12.53
C ARG A 65 6.71 5.95 12.83
N ASP A 66 7.29 5.69 14.00
CA ASP A 66 7.35 4.34 14.55
C ASP A 66 5.96 3.94 15.09
N ALA A 67 5.07 3.55 14.17
CA ALA A 67 3.64 3.38 14.43
C ALA A 67 3.09 2.09 13.78
N TYR A 68 3.76 0.96 13.99
CA TYR A 68 3.30 -0.34 13.48
C TYR A 68 1.83 -0.68 13.80
N PRO A 69 1.29 -0.39 15.02
CA PRO A 69 -0.13 -0.62 15.29
C PRO A 69 -1.07 0.14 14.35
N LEU A 70 -0.71 1.38 13.98
CA LEU A 70 -1.49 2.19 13.05
C LEU A 70 -1.38 1.63 11.62
N PHE A 71 -0.19 1.18 11.22
CA PHE A 71 0.00 0.50 9.93
C PHE A 71 -0.89 -0.75 9.81
N SER A 72 -0.90 -1.60 10.84
CA SER A 72 -1.74 -2.82 10.90
C SER A 72 -3.23 -2.49 10.86
N MET A 73 -3.65 -1.44 11.58
CA MET A 73 -5.02 -0.94 11.54
C MET A 73 -5.42 -0.48 10.14
N LEU A 74 -4.58 0.32 9.46
CA LEU A 74 -4.86 0.79 8.10
C LEU A 74 -5.03 -0.38 7.12
N ARG A 75 -4.14 -1.39 7.17
CA ARG A 75 -4.27 -2.59 6.33
C ARG A 75 -5.62 -3.30 6.54
N SER A 76 -6.07 -3.39 7.79
CA SER A 76 -7.34 -4.02 8.15
C SER A 76 -8.54 -3.20 7.69
N SER A 77 -8.54 -1.89 7.95
CA SER A 77 -9.64 -0.98 7.62
C SER A 77 -9.86 -0.81 6.12
N TYR A 78 -8.78 -0.86 5.33
CA TYR A 78 -8.84 -0.67 3.87
C TYR A 78 -8.72 -1.98 3.08
N LYS A 79 -8.90 -3.13 3.76
CA LYS A 79 -8.70 -4.46 3.16
C LYS A 79 -9.44 -4.64 1.83
N GLN A 80 -10.71 -4.22 1.75
CA GLN A 80 -11.50 -4.35 0.52
C GLN A 80 -10.90 -3.58 -0.66
N SER A 81 -10.29 -2.41 -0.42
CA SER A 81 -9.63 -1.63 -1.46
C SER A 81 -8.27 -2.20 -1.85
N ILE A 82 -7.54 -2.75 -0.88
CA ILE A 82 -6.23 -3.38 -1.09
C ILE A 82 -6.37 -4.68 -1.89
N ASP A 83 -7.37 -5.51 -1.55
CA ASP A 83 -7.59 -6.83 -2.15
C ASP A 83 -8.03 -6.77 -3.63
N ARG A 84 -8.29 -5.57 -4.17
CA ARG A 84 -8.50 -5.36 -5.62
C ARG A 84 -7.28 -5.75 -6.46
N GLU A 85 -6.07 -5.68 -5.89
CA GLU A 85 -4.82 -6.07 -6.55
C GLU A 85 -4.01 -6.98 -5.60
N PRO A 86 -3.88 -8.28 -5.91
CA PRO A 86 -3.19 -9.24 -5.03
C PRO A 86 -1.76 -8.82 -4.65
N ALA A 87 -1.01 -8.23 -5.59
CA ALA A 87 0.37 -7.79 -5.39
C ALA A 87 0.52 -6.74 -4.26
N PHE A 88 -0.54 -5.99 -3.93
CA PHE A 88 -0.47 -4.99 -2.87
C PHE A 88 -0.26 -5.62 -1.49
N ASN A 89 -0.85 -6.79 -1.23
CA ASN A 89 -0.65 -7.47 0.05
C ASN A 89 0.81 -7.91 0.23
N GLU A 90 1.43 -8.41 -0.83
CA GLU A 90 2.85 -8.77 -0.83
C GLU A 90 3.72 -7.54 -0.55
N TRP A 91 3.53 -6.45 -1.30
CA TRP A 91 4.30 -5.22 -1.05
C TRP A 91 4.05 -4.62 0.33
N LEU A 92 2.84 -4.77 0.90
CA LEU A 92 2.58 -4.33 2.26
C LEU A 92 3.28 -5.19 3.31
N ASP A 93 3.55 -6.47 3.04
CA ASP A 93 4.40 -7.27 3.90
C ASP A 93 5.86 -6.81 3.82
N ASP A 94 6.37 -6.53 2.61
CA ASP A 94 7.69 -5.93 2.39
C ASP A 94 7.84 -4.60 3.12
N ILE A 95 6.84 -3.73 3.05
CA ILE A 95 6.82 -2.43 3.75
C ILE A 95 6.85 -2.64 5.26
N GLY A 96 6.10 -3.62 5.79
CA GLY A 96 6.12 -3.95 7.21
C GLY A 96 7.49 -4.42 7.68
N GLU A 97 8.18 -5.21 6.87
CA GLU A 97 9.55 -5.65 7.12
C GLU A 97 10.53 -4.48 7.08
N VAL A 98 10.49 -3.67 6.02
CA VAL A 98 11.45 -2.58 5.80
C VAL A 98 11.32 -1.45 6.82
N PHE A 99 10.09 -1.03 7.16
CA PHE A 99 9.88 0.13 8.04
C PHE A 99 9.72 -0.23 9.52
N TYR A 100 9.31 -1.46 9.84
CA TYR A 100 9.02 -1.86 11.21
C TYR A 100 9.75 -3.14 11.66
N GLY A 101 10.56 -3.77 10.79
CA GLY A 101 11.31 -4.98 11.12
C GLY A 101 10.43 -6.22 11.32
N VAL A 102 9.17 -6.19 10.87
CA VAL A 102 8.23 -7.28 11.06
C VAL A 102 8.56 -8.39 10.07
N GLN A 103 8.87 -9.58 10.60
CA GLN A 103 9.14 -10.74 9.75
C GLN A 103 7.92 -11.07 8.90
N ARG A 104 8.13 -11.29 7.59
CA ARG A 104 7.06 -11.80 6.71
C ARG A 104 6.54 -13.11 7.28
N ARG A 105 5.22 -13.24 7.34
CA ARG A 105 4.61 -14.54 7.65
C ARG A 105 4.88 -15.45 6.46
N ASN A 106 5.82 -16.38 6.62
CA ASN A 106 6.02 -17.41 5.61
C ASN A 106 4.70 -18.20 5.47
N PRO A 107 4.16 -18.40 4.25
CA PRO A 107 2.96 -19.20 4.03
C PRO A 107 3.05 -20.60 4.66
N LEU A 108 4.27 -21.15 4.70
CA LEU A 108 4.58 -22.43 5.33
C LEU A 108 4.48 -22.40 6.86
N GLN A 109 4.71 -21.25 7.51
CA GLN A 109 4.71 -21.13 8.96
C GLN A 109 3.30 -21.31 9.56
N GLY A 110 2.24 -20.98 8.79
CA GLY A 110 0.86 -21.30 9.15
C GLY A 110 0.53 -22.79 9.01
N MET A 111 1.00 -23.42 7.94
CA MET A 111 0.78 -24.86 7.69
C MET A 111 1.45 -25.75 8.75
N PHE A 112 2.64 -25.39 9.24
CA PHE A 112 3.27 -26.13 10.35
C PHE A 112 2.47 -26.03 11.65
N GLY A 113 1.88 -24.88 11.95
CA GLY A 113 1.05 -24.68 13.15
C GLY A 113 -0.20 -25.57 13.16
N ASP A 114 -0.83 -25.77 12.00
CA ASP A 114 -2.01 -26.63 11.88
C ASP A 114 -1.67 -28.12 11.96
N ILE A 115 -0.50 -28.53 11.44
CA ILE A 115 -0.03 -29.92 11.55
C ILE A 115 0.26 -30.29 13.02
N PHE A 116 0.89 -29.40 13.80
CA PHE A 116 1.13 -29.65 15.22
C PHE A 116 -0.14 -29.65 16.07
N LYS A 117 -1.23 -29.04 15.59
CA LYS A 117 -2.52 -29.01 16.29
C LYS A 117 -3.40 -30.22 15.95
N MET A 118 -3.05 -30.96 14.90
CA MET A 118 -3.72 -32.20 14.47
C MET A 118 -3.03 -33.48 15.00
N MET A 119 -1.92 -33.36 15.74
CA MET A 119 -1.34 -34.44 16.56
C MET A 119 -1.77 -34.30 18.02
#